data_AF-A0A378FW50-F1
#
_entry.id   AF-A0A378FW50-F1
#
_cell.length_a   1.000
_cell.length_b   1.000
_cell.length_c   1.000
_cell.angle_alpha   90.00
_cell.angle_beta   90.00
_cell.angle_gamma   90.00
#
_symmetry.space_group_name_H-M   'P 1'
#
loop_
_entity.id
_entity.type
_entity.pdbx_description
1 polymer ?
#
loop_
_entity_poly.entity_id
_entity_poly.type
_entity_poly.pdbx_seq_one_letter_code
_entity_poly.pdbx_strand_id
1 'polypeptide(L)' 'MGEYTYIINTTAGRQAIEDSKLIRRSALQYKVHYDTTLNGGFATAMALNADATEKVIRCRKCTRKSLNKLPCLAG' A
#
# COMPACT_ATOMS: atom_id res chain seq x y z
N MET A 1 4.16 -2.99 25.12
CA MET A 1 5.20 -2.99 24.07
C MET A 1 4.65 -3.75 22.90
N GLY A 2 4.62 -3.15 21.70
CA GLY A 2 4.18 -3.81 20.47
C GLY A 2 5.34 -4.55 19.84
N GLU A 3 5.22 -5.87 19.68
CA GLU A 3 6.26 -6.75 19.14
C GLU A 3 6.39 -6.64 17.61
N TYR A 4 5.33 -6.19 16.93
CA TYR A 4 5.25 -6.12 15.48
C TYR A 4 4.99 -4.68 15.02
N THR A 5 5.72 -4.25 14.00
CA THR A 5 5.48 -2.99 13.28
C THR A 5 4.77 -3.19 11.95
N TYR A 6 4.78 -4.43 11.43
CA TYR A 6 4.16 -4.80 10.17
C TYR A 6 3.74 -6.29 10.16
N ILE A 7 2.59 -6.60 9.56
CA ILE A 7 2.05 -7.97 9.45
C ILE A 7 1.56 -8.23 8.01
N ILE A 8 1.88 -9.39 7.44
CA ILE A 8 1.24 -9.90 6.21
C ILE A 8 0.37 -11.09 6.59
N ASN A 9 -0.96 -10.98 6.39
CA ASN A 9 -1.93 -12.02 6.75
C ASN A 9 -2.77 -12.42 5.53
N THR A 10 -2.41 -13.51 4.86
CA THR A 10 -3.12 -14.03 3.70
C THR A 10 -3.95 -15.25 4.08
N THR A 11 -5.26 -15.23 3.80
CA THR A 11 -6.15 -16.35 4.12
C THR A 11 -7.07 -16.68 2.95
N ALA A 12 -7.30 -17.96 2.71
CA ALA A 12 -8.25 -18.46 1.72
C ALA A 12 -9.17 -19.52 2.35
N GLY A 13 -10.44 -19.55 1.92
CA GLY A 13 -11.45 -20.44 2.49
C GLY A 13 -12.10 -19.88 3.76
N ARG A 14 -13.38 -20.24 3.97
CA ARG A 14 -14.23 -19.63 4.99
C ARG A 14 -13.71 -19.83 6.42
N GLN A 15 -13.21 -21.03 6.72
CA GLN A 15 -12.67 -21.37 8.05
C GLN A 15 -11.43 -20.53 8.38
N ALA A 16 -10.42 -20.51 7.50
CA ALA A 16 -9.20 -19.73 7.71
C ALA A 16 -9.48 -18.22 7.82
N ILE A 17 -10.49 -17.71 7.10
CA ILE A 17 -10.93 -16.31 7.21
C ILE A 17 -11.48 -16.00 8.60
N GLU A 18 -12.27 -16.91 9.19
CA GLU A 18 -12.81 -16.78 10.54
C GLU A 18 -11.71 -16.84 11.59
N ASP A 19 -10.82 -17.83 11.50
CA ASP A 19 -9.73 -18.04 12.46
C ASP A 19 -8.75 -16.85 12.46
N SER A 20 -8.51 -16.25 11.29
CA SER A 20 -7.63 -15.09 11.13
C SER A 20 -8.29 -13.73 11.48
N LYS A 21 -9.57 -13.69 11.88
CA LYS A 21 -10.22 -12.44 12.32
C LYS A 21 -9.54 -11.82 13.53
N LEU A 22 -9.01 -12.64 14.44
CA LEU A 22 -8.30 -12.14 15.62
C LEU A 22 -7.08 -11.32 15.20
N ILE A 23 -6.25 -11.85 14.29
CA ILE A 23 -5.03 -11.19 13.80
C ILE A 23 -5.36 -9.82 13.19
N ARG A 24 -6.36 -9.74 12.31
CA ARG A 24 -6.78 -8.46 11.70
C ARG A 24 -7.31 -7.46 12.71
N ARG A 25 -8.13 -7.92 13.68
CA ARG A 25 -8.66 -7.07 14.75
C ARG A 25 -7.55 -6.53 15.66
N SER A 26 -6.63 -7.40 16.08
CA SER A 26 -5.50 -7.02 16.92
C SER A 26 -4.57 -6.05 16.19
N ALA A 27 -4.26 -6.28 14.92
CA ALA A 27 -3.45 -5.35 14.13
C ALA A 27 -4.07 -3.94 14.08
N LEU A 28 -5.39 -3.86 13.85
CA LEU A 28 -6.11 -2.58 13.87
C LEU A 28 -6.10 -1.93 15.26
N GLN A 29 -6.38 -2.70 16.31
CA GLN A 29 -6.40 -2.22 17.70
C GLN A 29 -5.05 -1.65 18.14
N TYR A 30 -3.96 -2.35 17.81
CA TYR A 30 -2.61 -1.95 18.17
C TYR A 30 -1.94 -1.02 17.14
N LYS A 31 -2.68 -0.59 16.11
CA LYS A 31 -2.21 0.32 15.05
C LYS A 31 -0.98 -0.22 14.30
N VAL A 32 -0.93 -1.53 14.12
CA VAL A 32 0.09 -2.21 13.32
C VAL A 32 -0.38 -2.20 11.87
N HIS A 33 0.45 -1.69 10.94
CA HIS A 33 0.13 -1.75 9.52
C HIS A 33 0.06 -3.22 9.09
N TYR A 34 -0.97 -3.61 8.34
CA TYR A 34 -1.11 -4.99 7.89
C TYR A 34 -1.69 -5.08 6.48
N ASP A 35 -1.18 -6.05 5.72
CA ASP A 35 -1.67 -6.39 4.40
C ASP A 35 -2.41 -7.73 4.43
N THR A 36 -3.47 -7.85 3.64
CA THR A 36 -4.25 -9.10 3.50
C THR A 36 -3.99 -9.84 2.18
N THR A 37 -3.08 -9.31 1.35
CA THR A 37 -2.70 -9.87 0.05
C THR A 37 -1.18 -9.86 -0.09
N LEU A 38 -0.63 -10.86 -0.81
CA LEU A 38 0.80 -10.89 -1.12
C LEU A 38 1.22 -9.72 -2.01
N ASN A 39 0.39 -9.37 -3.00
CA ASN A 39 0.69 -8.27 -3.92
C ASN A 39 0.75 -6.92 -3.19
N GLY A 40 -0.16 -6.69 -2.24
CA GLY A 40 -0.08 -5.53 -1.35
C GLY A 40 1.22 -5.53 -0.54
N GLY A 41 1.57 -6.68 0.04
CA GLY A 41 2.81 -6.80 0.81
C GLY A 41 4.09 -6.57 -0.02
N PHE A 42 4.14 -7.05 -1.25
CA PHE A 42 5.24 -6.73 -2.17
C PHE A 42 5.30 -5.22 -2.49
N ALA A 43 4.16 -4.58 -2.74
CA ALA A 43 4.12 -3.14 -2.97
C ALA A 43 4.59 -2.34 -1.74
N THR A 44 4.16 -2.74 -0.54
CA THR A 44 4.60 -2.15 0.74
C THR A 44 6.12 -2.31 0.92
N ALA A 45 6.66 -3.51 0.68
CA ALA A 45 8.09 -3.77 0.77
C ALA A 45 8.91 -2.95 -0.26
N MET A 46 8.41 -2.82 -1.49
CA MET A 46 9.05 -1.95 -2.50
C MET A 46 9.04 -0.48 -2.07
N ALA A 47 7.94 -0.01 -1.46
CA ALA A 47 7.82 1.36 -0.98
C ALA A 47 8.80 1.71 0.15
N LEU A 48 9.33 0.72 0.90
CA LEU A 48 10.36 0.96 1.93
C LEU A 48 11.67 1.51 1.35
N ASN A 49 11.92 1.33 0.05
CA ASN A 49 13.10 1.87 -0.62
C ASN A 49 12.91 3.31 -1.13
N ALA A 50 11.74 3.91 -0.92
CA ALA A 50 11.42 5.27 -1.35
C ALA A 50 11.13 6.17 -0.15
N ASP A 51 11.55 7.44 -0.24
CA ASP A 51 11.15 8.46 0.73
C ASP A 51 9.91 9.20 0.19
N ALA A 52 8.78 9.02 0.87
CA ALA A 52 7.52 9.67 0.50
C ALA A 52 7.57 11.21 0.58
N THR A 53 8.56 11.77 1.28
CA THR A 53 8.73 13.22 1.46
C THR A 53 9.73 13.84 0.48
N GLU A 54 10.50 13.03 -0.25
CA GLU A 54 11.55 13.48 -1.18
C GLU A 54 11.02 14.48 -2.21
N LYS A 55 9.80 14.28 -2.71
CA LYS A 55 9.26 15.06 -3.83
C LYS A 55 7.76 15.29 -3.75
N VAL A 56 7.40 16.54 -3.49
CA VAL A 56 6.01 17.01 -3.56
C VAL A 56 5.74 17.65 -4.92
N ILE A 57 4.77 17.12 -5.67
CA ILE A 57 4.35 17.66 -6.97
C ILE A 57 2.91 18.15 -6.89
N ARG A 58 2.68 19.43 -7.15
CA ARG A 58 1.32 20.01 -7.26
C ARG A 58 0.57 19.37 -8.43
N CYS A 59 -0.71 19.03 -8.22
CA CYS A 59 -1.58 18.41 -9.24
C CYS A 59 -1.47 19.03 -10.64
N ARG A 60 -1.57 20.37 -10.76
CA ARG A 60 -1.40 21.10 -12.04
C ARG A 60 -0.10 20.74 -12.78
N LYS A 61 1.01 20.55 -12.06
CA LYS A 61 2.30 20.16 -12.65
C LYS A 61 2.26 18.71 -13.16
N CYS A 62 1.57 17.78 -12.49
CA CYS A 62 1.41 16.40 -12.95
C CYS A 62 0.60 16.33 -14.25
N THR A 63 -0.54 17.03 -14.31
CA THR A 63 -1.38 17.07 -15.52
C THR A 63 -0.59 17.61 -16.72
N ARG A 64 0.15 18.72 -16.55
CA ARG A 64 1.00 19.27 -17.63
C ARG A 64 2.12 18.30 -18.04
N LYS A 65 2.76 17.61 -17.09
CA LYS A 65 3.80 16.62 -17.41
C LYS A 65 3.24 15.40 -18.16
N SER A 66 2.01 14.99 -17.84
CA SER A 66 1.32 13.92 -18.55
C SER A 66 0.94 14.33 -19.97
N LEU A 67 0.40 15.55 -20.13
CA LEU A 67 0.03 16.10 -21.43
C LEU A 67 1.25 16.28 -22.35
N ASN A 68 2.38 16.78 -21.82
CA ASN A 68 3.60 16.97 -22.61
C ASN A 68 4.30 15.64 -22.99
N LYS A 69 3.86 14.50 -22.46
CA LYS A 69 4.36 13.16 -22.81
C LYS A 69 3.51 12.44 -23.85
N LEU A 70 2.40 13.04 -24.28
CA LEU A 70 1.52 12.53 -25.34
C LEU A 70 1.74 13.39 -26.59
N PRO A 71 2.65 13.05 -27.50
CA PRO A 71 2.81 13.77 -28.76
C PRO A 71 1.74 13.29 -29.74
N CYS A 72 0.49 13.67 -29.53
CA CYS A 72 -0.59 13.43 -30.49
C CYS A 72 -1.63 14.53 -30.35
N LEU A 73 -2.08 15.10 -31.49
CA LEU A 73 -3.16 16.12 -31.65
C LEU A 73 -2.74 17.60 -31.72
N ALA A 74 -1.64 17.90 -32.41
CA ALA A 74 -1.47 19.22 -33.04
C ALA A 74 -0.89 19.01 -34.45
N GLY A 75 -1.74 19.15 -35.47
CA GLY A 75 -1.41 18.98 -36.90
C GLY A 75 -2.30 17.94 -37.56
#